data_AF-A0A4R6H6M6-F1
#
_entry.id   AF-A0A4R6H6M6-F1
#
_cell.length_a   1.000
_cell.length_b   1.000
_cell.length_c   1.000
_cell.angle_alpha   90.00
_cell.angle_beta   90.00
_cell.angle_gamma   90.00
#
_symmetry.space_group_name_H-M   'P 1'
#
loop_
_entity.id
_entity.type
_entity.pdbx_description
1 polymer ?
#
loop_
_entity_poly.entity_id
_entity_poly.type
_entity_poly.pdbx_seq_one_letter_code
_entity_poly.pdbx_strand_id
1 'polypeptide(L)'
;MNDQGLMEEDYLLLVRETQVEIEPLVERARFDPEFRDLVVQQLVSHNHINVYFHSYRIMQQVTAADPVGCLRYWDDFVGLLQHPNSYHRNYGMDLLPDLLPMDLRKRFDAVFPDYYKQLHDEKISTRKYCISYSERIIRHRPDLTNRIVGEIIASLRVNENSESHQNFLLWAFLELVVLCRVSPATNLELHDFLQEVLATTIPQRVRREIGKLMV
;
A
#
# COMPACT_ATOMS: atom_id res chain seq x y z
N MET A 1 27.42 27.05 -8.97
CA MET A 1 26.46 25.93 -8.92
C MET A 1 27.23 24.75 -8.37
N ASN A 2 26.81 24.18 -7.25
CA ASN A 2 27.46 22.99 -6.66
C ASN A 2 27.00 21.72 -7.41
N ASP A 3 27.74 20.64 -7.25
CA ASP A 3 27.50 19.36 -7.94
C ASP A 3 26.09 18.79 -7.64
N GLN A 4 25.58 19.02 -6.42
CA GLN A 4 24.22 18.64 -6.01
C GLN A 4 23.12 19.41 -6.76
N GLY A 5 23.29 20.73 -6.98
CA GLY A 5 22.31 21.52 -7.73
C GLY A 5 22.20 21.10 -9.20
N LEU A 6 23.33 20.73 -9.81
CA LEU A 6 23.36 20.16 -11.17
C LEU A 6 22.65 18.80 -11.23
N MET A 7 22.90 17.94 -10.25
CA MET A 7 22.27 16.61 -10.16
C MET A 7 20.73 16.71 -10.04
N GLU A 8 20.22 17.64 -9.24
CA GLU A 8 18.78 17.85 -9.08
C GLU A 8 18.14 18.40 -10.36
N GLU A 9 18.75 19.40 -11.00
CA GLU A 9 18.22 19.96 -12.26
C GLU A 9 18.14 18.92 -13.37
N ASP A 10 19.19 18.10 -13.54
CA ASP A 10 19.22 17.03 -14.54
C ASP A 10 18.16 15.96 -14.26
N TYR A 11 18.01 15.57 -12.98
CA TYR A 11 16.97 14.64 -12.56
C TYR A 11 15.58 15.19 -12.88
N LEU A 12 15.28 16.42 -12.47
CA LEU A 12 13.98 17.04 -12.67
C LEU A 12 13.64 17.22 -14.15
N LEU A 13 14.61 17.56 -14.99
CA LEU A 13 14.40 17.66 -16.44
C LEU A 13 13.96 16.32 -17.01
N LEU A 14 14.61 15.23 -16.61
CA LEU A 14 14.30 13.88 -17.06
C LEU A 14 12.94 13.40 -16.55
N VAL A 15 12.68 13.47 -15.24
CA VAL A 15 11.48 12.86 -14.63
C VAL A 15 10.19 13.67 -14.82
N ARG A 16 10.28 14.89 -15.37
CA ARG A 16 9.10 15.68 -15.76
C ARG A 16 8.45 15.17 -17.04
N GLU A 17 9.18 14.48 -17.89
CA GLU A 17 8.66 13.91 -19.13
C GLU A 17 7.57 12.87 -18.86
N THR A 18 6.70 12.62 -19.83
CA THR A 18 5.59 11.65 -19.66
C THR A 18 6.06 10.20 -19.80
N GLN A 19 7.13 9.98 -20.57
CA GLN A 19 7.74 8.68 -20.77
C GLN A 19 9.21 8.79 -20.36
N VAL A 20 9.58 7.99 -19.36
CA VAL A 20 10.92 7.99 -18.77
C VAL A 20 11.34 6.54 -18.60
N GLU A 21 12.51 6.22 -19.12
CA GLU A 21 13.19 4.95 -18.81
C GLU A 21 13.77 5.06 -17.40
N ILE A 22 13.12 4.42 -16.43
CA ILE A 22 13.46 4.57 -15.01
C ILE A 22 14.55 3.61 -14.55
N GLU A 23 14.83 2.54 -15.30
CA GLU A 23 15.77 1.47 -14.94
C GLU A 23 17.18 2.01 -14.64
N PRO A 24 17.76 2.93 -15.43
CA PRO A 24 19.05 3.53 -15.09
C PRO A 24 19.01 4.33 -13.78
N LEU A 25 17.87 4.97 -13.47
CA LEU A 25 17.67 5.74 -12.25
C LEU A 25 17.47 4.83 -11.04
N VAL A 26 16.78 3.71 -11.21
CA VAL A 26 16.67 2.65 -10.20
C VAL A 26 18.04 2.11 -9.84
N GLU A 27 18.83 1.69 -10.84
CA GLU A 27 20.18 1.18 -10.59
C GLU A 27 21.07 2.23 -9.93
N ARG A 28 21.00 3.50 -10.35
CA ARG A 28 21.72 4.57 -9.65
C ARG A 28 21.28 4.70 -8.20
N ALA A 29 19.97 4.82 -7.94
CA ALA A 29 19.44 4.97 -6.58
C ALA A 29 19.80 3.78 -5.67
N ARG A 30 20.01 2.58 -6.21
CA ARG A 30 20.48 1.42 -5.42
C ARG A 30 21.90 1.60 -4.88
N PHE A 31 22.78 2.32 -5.57
CA PHE A 31 24.20 2.41 -5.20
C PHE A 31 24.67 3.82 -4.80
N ASP A 32 23.85 4.84 -5.03
CA ASP A 32 24.13 6.25 -4.72
C ASP A 32 23.13 6.77 -3.66
N PRO A 33 23.50 6.79 -2.37
CA PRO A 33 22.63 7.26 -1.30
C PRO A 33 22.23 8.73 -1.42
N GLU A 34 23.08 9.59 -1.98
CA GLU A 34 22.76 11.01 -2.17
C GLU A 34 21.70 11.18 -3.26
N PHE A 35 21.84 10.45 -4.37
CA PHE A 35 20.80 10.41 -5.39
C PHE A 35 19.50 9.78 -4.86
N ARG A 36 19.59 8.75 -4.02
CA ARG A 36 18.40 8.18 -3.36
C ARG A 36 17.71 9.20 -2.45
N ASP A 37 18.47 9.97 -1.66
CA ASP A 37 17.95 11.05 -0.81
C ASP A 37 17.20 12.10 -1.67
N LEU A 38 17.77 12.49 -2.82
CA LEU A 38 17.11 13.35 -3.80
C LEU A 38 15.78 12.74 -4.29
N VAL A 39 15.78 11.48 -4.74
CA VAL A 39 14.55 10.83 -5.24
C VAL A 39 13.47 10.78 -4.16
N VAL A 40 13.82 10.48 -2.92
CA VAL A 40 12.87 10.48 -1.80
C VAL A 40 12.34 11.89 -1.54
N GLN A 41 13.20 12.91 -1.54
CA GLN A 41 12.77 14.30 -1.40
C GLN A 41 11.75 14.68 -2.49
N GLN A 42 12.02 14.34 -3.75
CA GLN A 42 11.11 14.65 -4.86
C GLN A 42 9.79 13.86 -4.79
N LEU A 43 9.83 12.63 -4.29
CA LEU A 43 8.63 11.84 -3.98
C LEU A 43 7.74 12.52 -2.92
N VAL A 44 8.34 12.98 -1.81
CA VAL A 44 7.55 13.44 -0.66
C VAL A 44 7.08 14.89 -0.76
N SER A 45 7.83 15.77 -1.45
CA SER A 45 7.55 17.20 -1.43
C SER A 45 7.25 17.84 -2.78
N HIS A 46 7.60 17.21 -3.91
CA HIS A 46 7.41 17.86 -5.21
C HIS A 46 5.93 17.87 -5.61
N ASN A 47 5.49 18.94 -6.28
CA ASN A 47 4.07 19.14 -6.62
C ASN A 47 3.70 18.65 -8.05
N HIS A 48 4.69 18.55 -8.94
CA HIS A 48 4.46 18.08 -10.32
C HIS A 48 4.23 16.58 -10.37
N ILE A 49 3.11 16.17 -10.97
CA ILE A 49 2.64 14.78 -11.01
C ILE A 49 3.69 13.79 -11.53
N ASN A 50 4.31 14.09 -12.67
CA ASN A 50 5.31 13.18 -13.24
C ASN A 50 6.54 13.05 -12.33
N VAL A 51 6.93 14.11 -11.63
CA VAL A 51 8.12 14.09 -10.78
C VAL A 51 7.90 13.15 -9.60
N TYR A 52 6.85 13.38 -8.80
CA TYR A 52 6.61 12.50 -7.64
C TYR A 52 6.22 11.09 -8.08
N PHE A 53 5.54 10.93 -9.22
CA PHE A 53 5.15 9.62 -9.73
C PHE A 53 6.36 8.80 -10.15
N HIS A 54 7.26 9.36 -10.96
CA HIS A 54 8.49 8.67 -11.35
C HIS A 54 9.41 8.45 -10.15
N SER A 55 9.48 9.40 -9.22
CA SER A 55 10.21 9.23 -7.95
C SER A 55 9.67 8.03 -7.16
N TYR A 56 8.35 7.93 -7.02
CA TYR A 56 7.69 6.76 -6.42
C TYR A 56 8.04 5.47 -7.16
N ARG A 57 7.95 5.45 -8.51
CA ARG A 57 8.23 4.25 -9.31
C ARG A 57 9.67 3.78 -9.16
N ILE A 58 10.62 4.71 -9.04
CA ILE A 58 12.02 4.40 -8.73
C ILE A 58 12.08 3.79 -7.33
N MET A 59 11.54 4.48 -6.31
CA MET A 59 11.62 4.01 -4.92
C MET A 59 10.91 2.68 -4.70
N GLN A 60 9.81 2.39 -5.40
CA GLN A 60 9.12 1.10 -5.33
C GLN A 60 10.04 -0.07 -5.72
N GLN A 61 10.87 0.10 -6.75
CA GLN A 61 11.83 -0.93 -7.13
C GLN A 61 13.02 -0.99 -6.16
N VAL A 62 13.47 0.17 -5.68
CA VAL A 62 14.60 0.25 -4.74
C VAL A 62 14.24 -0.34 -3.37
N THR A 63 13.05 -0.08 -2.82
CA THR A 63 12.60 -0.63 -1.53
C THR A 63 12.46 -2.14 -1.58
N ALA A 64 11.92 -2.67 -2.69
CA ALA A 64 11.81 -4.11 -2.90
C ALA A 64 13.17 -4.80 -3.02
N ALA A 65 14.17 -4.13 -3.62
CA ALA A 65 15.50 -4.70 -3.84
C ALA A 65 16.48 -4.50 -2.67
N ASP A 66 16.36 -3.39 -1.94
CA ASP A 66 17.24 -2.99 -0.84
C ASP A 66 16.44 -2.36 0.32
N PRO A 67 15.67 -3.17 1.08
CA PRO A 67 14.90 -2.67 2.21
C PRO A 67 15.79 -2.17 3.36
N VAL A 68 17.02 -2.67 3.49
CA VAL A 68 17.97 -2.25 4.53
C VAL A 68 18.41 -0.81 4.30
N GLY A 69 18.89 -0.49 3.09
CA GLY A 69 19.28 0.88 2.76
C GLY A 69 18.11 1.86 2.75
N CYS A 70 16.88 1.37 2.56
CA CYS A 70 15.67 2.20 2.58
C CYS A 70 15.07 2.44 3.97
N LEU A 71 15.50 1.72 5.02
CA LEU A 71 14.90 1.85 6.36
C LEU A 71 15.04 3.27 6.95
N ARG A 72 16.03 4.03 6.49
CA ARG A 72 16.23 5.43 6.91
C ARG A 72 15.10 6.38 6.48
N TYR A 73 14.32 6.02 5.46
CA TYR A 73 13.19 6.82 4.94
C TYR A 73 11.84 6.44 5.57
N TRP A 74 11.85 5.63 6.63
CA TRP A 74 10.62 5.18 7.27
C TRP A 74 9.69 6.34 7.60
N ASP A 75 10.21 7.38 8.26
CA ASP A 75 9.38 8.50 8.72
C ASP A 75 8.87 9.35 7.55
N ASP A 76 9.63 9.45 6.45
CA ASP A 76 9.20 10.06 5.20
C ASP A 76 7.99 9.31 4.61
N PHE A 77 8.06 7.97 4.55
CA PHE A 77 6.98 7.14 4.02
C PHE A 77 5.76 7.08 4.94
N VAL A 78 5.95 7.11 6.26
CA VAL A 78 4.84 7.28 7.22
C VAL A 78 4.16 8.63 7.02
N GLY A 79 4.93 9.70 6.80
CA GLY A 79 4.39 11.03 6.53
C GLY A 79 3.44 11.07 5.33
N LEU A 80 3.68 10.25 4.31
CA LEU A 80 2.82 10.15 3.13
C LEU A 80 1.38 9.68 3.46
N LEU A 81 1.17 8.92 4.53
CA LEU A 81 -0.15 8.39 4.92
C LEU A 81 -1.17 9.49 5.27
N GLN A 82 -0.70 10.68 5.69
CA GLN A 82 -1.55 11.83 6.02
C GLN A 82 -1.55 12.91 4.92
N HIS A 83 -0.93 12.64 3.77
CA HIS A 83 -0.84 13.64 2.70
C HIS A 83 -2.23 13.96 2.11
N PRO A 84 -2.55 15.22 1.76
CA PRO A 84 -3.87 15.59 1.23
C PRO A 84 -4.19 14.94 -0.12
N ASN A 85 -3.18 14.70 -0.95
CA ASN A 85 -3.33 13.98 -2.22
C ASN A 85 -3.32 12.46 -2.01
N SER A 86 -4.36 11.77 -2.48
CA SER A 86 -4.55 10.32 -2.34
C SER A 86 -3.46 9.50 -3.04
N TYR A 87 -2.82 10.01 -4.10
CA TYR A 87 -1.69 9.33 -4.73
C TYR A 87 -0.53 9.14 -3.75
N HIS A 88 -0.18 10.17 -2.99
CA HIS A 88 0.88 10.09 -1.99
C HIS A 88 0.52 9.11 -0.86
N ARG A 89 -0.74 9.13 -0.38
CA ARG A 89 -1.20 8.14 0.61
C ARG A 89 -1.05 6.71 0.08
N ASN A 90 -1.41 6.48 -1.19
CA ASN A 90 -1.20 5.19 -1.83
C ASN A 90 0.28 4.80 -1.91
N TYR A 91 1.19 5.75 -2.17
CA TYR A 91 2.63 5.47 -2.21
C TYR A 91 3.18 5.12 -0.81
N GLY A 92 2.74 5.82 0.23
CA GLY A 92 3.09 5.45 1.61
C GLY A 92 2.62 4.03 1.96
N MET A 93 1.38 3.69 1.60
CA MET A 93 0.85 2.34 1.79
C MET A 93 1.61 1.29 0.96
N ASP A 94 2.09 1.64 -0.23
CA ASP A 94 2.80 0.72 -1.09
C ASP A 94 4.24 0.48 -0.64
N LEU A 95 4.96 1.51 -0.17
CA LEU A 95 6.39 1.42 0.17
C LEU A 95 6.65 0.84 1.56
N LEU A 96 5.82 1.16 2.56
CA LEU A 96 6.03 0.73 3.95
C LEU A 96 6.09 -0.81 4.13
N PRO A 97 5.21 -1.62 3.51
CA PRO A 97 5.23 -3.07 3.68
C PRO A 97 6.58 -3.72 3.34
N ASP A 98 7.31 -3.19 2.35
CA ASP A 98 8.59 -3.74 1.92
C ASP A 98 9.71 -3.53 2.97
N LEU A 99 9.53 -2.57 3.89
CA LEU A 99 10.48 -2.29 4.97
C LEU A 99 10.25 -3.19 6.20
N LEU A 100 9.09 -3.84 6.32
CA LEU A 100 8.72 -4.62 7.50
C LEU A 100 9.67 -5.77 7.85
N PRO A 101 10.28 -6.50 6.90
CA PRO A 101 11.29 -7.51 7.24
C PRO A 101 12.45 -6.97 8.09
N MET A 102 12.76 -5.69 7.95
CA MET A 102 13.85 -5.00 8.66
C MET A 102 13.35 -4.19 9.87
N ASP A 103 12.04 -4.14 10.12
CA ASP A 103 11.45 -3.46 11.27
C ASP A 103 11.55 -4.29 12.57
N LEU A 104 12.78 -4.53 13.01
CA LEU A 104 13.08 -5.33 14.20
C LEU A 104 12.52 -4.74 15.50
N ARG A 105 12.19 -3.44 15.49
CA ARG A 105 11.63 -2.72 16.64
C ARG A 105 10.10 -2.65 16.61
N LYS A 106 9.45 -3.28 15.63
CA LYS A 106 8.00 -3.24 15.42
C LYS A 106 7.43 -1.82 15.40
N ARG A 107 8.14 -0.89 14.76
CA ARG A 107 7.67 0.49 14.53
C ARG A 107 6.32 0.51 13.83
N PHE A 108 6.02 -0.49 12.99
CA PHE A 108 4.73 -0.62 12.33
C PHE A 108 3.56 -0.72 13.30
N ASP A 109 3.75 -1.28 14.50
CA ASP A 109 2.65 -1.44 15.46
C ASP A 109 2.09 -0.06 15.89
N ALA A 110 2.94 0.98 15.91
CA ALA A 110 2.56 2.36 16.16
C ALA A 110 1.96 3.06 14.92
N VAL A 111 2.41 2.68 13.72
CA VAL A 111 1.90 3.21 12.43
C VAL A 111 0.56 2.58 12.04
N PHE A 112 0.27 1.38 12.54
CA PHE A 112 -0.90 0.58 12.17
C PHE A 112 -2.21 1.38 12.12
N PRO A 113 -2.58 2.19 13.13
CA PRO A 113 -3.83 2.96 13.09
C PRO A 113 -3.88 3.96 11.93
N ASP A 114 -2.78 4.66 11.65
CA ASP A 114 -2.70 5.64 10.56
C ASP A 114 -2.70 4.98 9.18
N TYR A 115 -2.10 3.80 9.07
CA TYR A 115 -2.14 2.98 7.87
C TYR A 115 -3.56 2.50 7.56
N TYR A 116 -4.28 1.95 8.55
CA TYR A 116 -5.61 1.38 8.31
C TYR A 116 -6.74 2.41 8.31
N LYS A 117 -6.50 3.65 8.73
CA LYS A 117 -7.41 4.79 8.49
C LYS A 117 -7.76 4.95 7.00
N GLN A 118 -6.88 4.51 6.09
CA GLN A 118 -7.10 4.56 4.64
C GLN A 118 -8.23 3.65 4.16
N LEU A 119 -8.69 2.69 4.97
CA LEU A 119 -9.92 1.92 4.70
C LEU A 119 -11.19 2.79 4.66
N HIS A 120 -11.11 4.01 5.18
CA HIS A 120 -12.19 5.00 5.21
C HIS A 120 -11.91 6.22 4.32
N ASP A 121 -10.98 6.11 3.37
CA ASP A 121 -10.65 7.19 2.46
C ASP A 121 -11.82 7.60 1.55
N GLU A 122 -11.91 8.88 1.18
CA GLU A 122 -12.91 9.36 0.23
C GLU A 122 -12.76 8.72 -1.16
N LYS A 123 -11.55 8.31 -1.54
CA LYS A 123 -11.27 7.64 -2.81
C LYS A 123 -11.38 6.13 -2.63
N ILE A 124 -12.35 5.52 -3.30
CA ILE A 124 -12.54 4.07 -3.27
C ILE A 124 -11.31 3.28 -3.75
N SER A 125 -10.54 3.83 -4.69
CA SER A 125 -9.29 3.22 -5.13
C SER A 125 -8.26 3.14 -4.00
N THR A 126 -8.13 4.18 -3.18
CA THR A 126 -7.26 4.19 -2.00
C THR A 126 -7.67 3.15 -0.97
N ARG A 127 -8.98 3.00 -0.71
CA ARG A 127 -9.50 1.94 0.16
C ARG A 127 -9.15 0.55 -0.35
N LYS A 128 -9.36 0.31 -1.65
CA LYS A 128 -8.96 -0.95 -2.30
C LYS A 128 -7.45 -1.19 -2.18
N TYR A 129 -6.62 -0.18 -2.40
CA TYR A 129 -5.17 -0.33 -2.25
C TYR A 129 -4.76 -0.66 -0.82
N CYS A 130 -5.40 -0.07 0.19
CA CYS A 130 -5.17 -0.44 1.59
C CYS A 130 -5.43 -1.94 1.83
N ILE A 131 -6.53 -2.47 1.28
CA ILE A 131 -6.86 -3.90 1.33
C ILE A 131 -5.80 -4.73 0.59
N SER A 132 -5.51 -4.38 -0.67
CA SER A 132 -4.59 -5.17 -1.51
C SER A 132 -3.15 -5.16 -0.98
N TYR A 133 -2.62 -4.02 -0.54
CA TYR A 133 -1.25 -3.92 -0.01
C TYR A 133 -1.08 -4.58 1.36
N SER A 134 -2.17 -4.81 2.09
CA SER A 134 -2.14 -5.60 3.33
C SER A 134 -1.62 -7.02 3.12
N GLU A 135 -1.64 -7.53 1.89
CA GLU A 135 -1.05 -8.84 1.56
C GLU A 135 0.43 -8.92 1.95
N ARG A 136 1.23 -7.90 1.59
CA ARG A 136 2.65 -7.85 1.94
C ARG A 136 2.86 -7.69 3.44
N ILE A 137 1.99 -6.95 4.11
CA ILE A 137 2.03 -6.82 5.57
C ILE A 137 1.79 -8.19 6.22
N ILE A 138 0.74 -8.92 5.82
CA ILE A 138 0.43 -10.25 6.36
C ILE A 138 1.58 -11.23 6.10
N ARG A 139 2.22 -11.18 4.92
CA ARG A 139 3.36 -12.03 4.59
C ARG A 139 4.56 -11.79 5.51
N HIS A 140 4.85 -10.53 5.84
CA HIS A 140 6.00 -10.17 6.67
C HIS A 140 5.70 -10.17 8.18
N ARG A 141 4.45 -9.94 8.56
CA ARG A 141 3.93 -9.87 9.93
C ARG A 141 2.65 -10.71 10.07
N PRO A 142 2.75 -12.05 9.95
CA PRO A 142 1.57 -12.92 10.07
C PRO A 142 0.89 -12.83 11.45
N ASP A 143 1.60 -12.35 12.47
CA ASP A 143 1.04 -12.05 13.79
C ASP A 143 -0.04 -10.96 13.76
N LEU A 144 -0.05 -10.10 12.74
CA LEU A 144 -1.06 -9.05 12.57
C LEU A 144 -2.29 -9.50 11.78
N THR A 145 -2.30 -10.72 11.21
CA THR A 145 -3.34 -11.18 10.27
C THR A 145 -4.76 -10.96 10.79
N ASN A 146 -5.06 -11.43 12.00
CA ASN A 146 -6.41 -11.32 12.56
C ASN A 146 -6.82 -9.86 12.79
N ARG A 147 -5.87 -9.02 13.24
CA ARG A 147 -6.12 -7.58 13.43
C ARG A 147 -6.44 -6.89 12.10
N ILE A 148 -5.65 -7.16 11.07
CA ILE A 148 -5.84 -6.60 9.72
C ILE A 148 -7.19 -7.02 9.15
N VAL A 149 -7.53 -8.31 9.25
CA VAL A 149 -8.80 -8.84 8.78
C VAL A 149 -9.97 -8.16 9.50
N GLY A 150 -9.89 -7.99 10.82
CA GLY A 150 -10.90 -7.28 11.62
C GLY A 150 -11.11 -5.83 11.18
N GLU A 151 -10.03 -5.06 10.95
CA GLU A 151 -10.14 -3.67 10.44
C GLU A 151 -10.84 -3.62 9.08
N ILE A 152 -10.48 -4.52 8.15
CA ILE A 152 -11.09 -4.57 6.83
C ILE A 152 -12.58 -4.94 6.95
N ILE A 153 -12.93 -5.95 7.73
CA ILE A 153 -14.33 -6.35 7.98
C ILE A 153 -15.12 -5.19 8.59
N ALA A 154 -14.57 -4.52 9.60
CA ALA A 154 -15.20 -3.35 10.22
C ALA A 154 -15.47 -2.25 9.18
N SER A 155 -14.51 -1.99 8.29
CA SER A 155 -14.68 -1.02 7.20
C SER A 155 -15.74 -1.42 6.16
N LEU A 156 -15.87 -2.72 5.86
CA LEU A 156 -16.85 -3.24 4.91
C LEU A 156 -18.27 -3.26 5.48
N ARG A 157 -18.43 -3.32 6.80
CA ARG A 157 -19.73 -3.20 7.48
C ARG A 157 -20.27 -1.77 7.48
N VAL A 158 -19.44 -0.77 7.19
CA VAL A 158 -19.92 0.60 6.96
C VAL A 158 -20.59 0.63 5.60
N ASN A 159 -21.92 0.78 5.58
CA ASN A 159 -22.70 0.77 4.34
C ASN A 159 -22.22 1.83 3.35
N GLU A 160 -21.76 1.39 2.19
CA GLU A 160 -21.57 2.26 1.04
C GLU A 160 -22.92 2.70 0.47
N ASN A 161 -22.98 3.94 -0.03
CA ASN A 161 -24.15 4.42 -0.78
C ASN A 161 -24.30 3.72 -2.15
N SER A 162 -23.30 2.93 -2.57
CA SER A 162 -23.23 2.27 -3.88
C SER A 162 -22.93 0.78 -3.72
N GLU A 163 -23.87 -0.06 -4.15
CA GLU A 163 -23.68 -1.52 -4.17
C GLU A 163 -22.49 -1.95 -5.04
N SER A 164 -22.23 -1.22 -6.13
CA SER A 164 -21.07 -1.48 -7.01
C SER A 164 -19.75 -1.26 -6.26
N HIS A 165 -19.68 -0.17 -5.48
CA HIS A 165 -18.52 0.14 -4.64
C HIS A 165 -18.33 -0.90 -3.53
N GLN A 166 -19.42 -1.29 -2.85
CA GLN A 166 -19.40 -2.34 -1.84
C GLN A 166 -18.85 -3.65 -2.43
N ASN A 167 -19.37 -4.07 -3.58
CA ASN A 167 -18.94 -5.30 -4.24
C ASN A 167 -17.47 -5.23 -4.70
N PHE A 168 -16.99 -4.06 -5.11
CA PHE A 168 -15.60 -3.85 -5.51
C PHE A 168 -14.63 -4.03 -4.34
N LEU A 169 -14.94 -3.46 -3.18
CA LEU A 169 -14.13 -3.60 -1.98
C LEU A 169 -14.22 -5.01 -1.38
N LEU A 170 -15.41 -5.61 -1.36
CA LEU A 170 -15.61 -6.99 -0.94
C LEU A 170 -14.79 -7.95 -1.80
N TRP A 171 -14.78 -7.75 -3.13
CA TRP A 171 -13.97 -8.58 -4.02
C TRP A 171 -12.47 -8.46 -3.71
N ALA A 172 -11.97 -7.24 -3.49
CA ALA A 172 -10.57 -7.03 -3.10
C ALA A 172 -10.22 -7.73 -1.77
N PHE A 173 -11.16 -7.76 -0.82
CA PHE A 173 -10.97 -8.46 0.44
C PHE A 173 -10.96 -9.98 0.26
N LEU A 174 -11.83 -10.54 -0.58
CA LEU A 174 -11.80 -11.97 -0.89
C LEU A 174 -10.50 -12.38 -1.60
N GLU A 175 -9.99 -11.54 -2.51
CA GLU A 175 -8.68 -11.75 -3.13
C GLU A 175 -7.56 -11.80 -2.10
N LEU A 176 -7.55 -10.87 -1.13
CA LEU A 176 -6.59 -10.85 -0.02
C LEU A 176 -6.68 -12.14 0.81
N VAL A 177 -7.89 -12.54 1.20
CA VAL A 177 -8.14 -13.76 2.00
C VAL A 177 -7.59 -15.00 1.31
N VAL A 178 -7.86 -15.15 0.00
CA VAL A 178 -7.34 -16.26 -0.82
C VAL A 178 -5.82 -16.21 -0.91
N LEU A 179 -5.25 -15.05 -1.25
CA LEU A 179 -3.83 -14.87 -1.48
C LEU A 179 -2.99 -15.11 -0.22
N CYS A 180 -3.49 -14.65 0.93
CA CYS A 180 -2.88 -14.85 2.24
C CYS A 180 -3.27 -16.16 2.92
N ARG A 181 -4.14 -16.97 2.30
CA ARG A 181 -4.65 -18.24 2.83
C ARG A 181 -5.26 -18.09 4.23
N VAL A 182 -5.98 -17.00 4.47
CA VAL A 182 -6.67 -16.78 5.75
C VAL A 182 -7.88 -17.72 5.79
N SER A 183 -7.84 -18.71 6.69
CA SER A 183 -8.91 -19.70 6.78
C SER A 183 -10.04 -19.21 7.69
N PRO A 184 -11.31 -19.18 7.21
CA PRO A 184 -12.46 -18.94 8.06
C PRO A 184 -12.59 -19.97 9.21
N ALA A 185 -12.10 -21.20 9.03
CA ALA A 185 -12.13 -22.22 10.08
C ALA A 185 -11.30 -21.84 11.32
N THR A 186 -10.26 -21.01 11.15
CA THR A 186 -9.39 -20.55 12.23
C THR A 186 -9.58 -19.08 12.59
N ASN A 187 -10.36 -18.33 11.79
CA ASN A 187 -10.67 -16.93 12.03
C ASN A 187 -12.20 -16.78 12.07
N LEU A 188 -12.76 -16.83 13.28
CA LEU A 188 -14.20 -16.81 13.52
C LEU A 188 -14.85 -15.51 13.03
N GLU A 189 -14.17 -14.36 13.17
CA GLU A 189 -14.68 -13.08 12.69
C GLU A 189 -14.85 -13.07 11.16
N LEU A 190 -13.88 -13.61 10.42
CA LEU A 190 -13.99 -13.81 8.98
C LEU A 190 -15.14 -14.76 8.64
N HIS A 191 -15.24 -15.90 9.32
CA HIS A 191 -16.31 -16.86 9.10
C HIS A 191 -17.70 -16.23 9.26
N ASP A 192 -17.91 -15.50 10.36
CA ASP A 192 -19.19 -14.87 10.67
C ASP A 192 -19.51 -13.77 9.66
N PHE A 193 -18.53 -12.93 9.30
CA PHE A 193 -18.70 -11.92 8.24
C PHE A 193 -19.08 -12.54 6.89
N LEU A 194 -18.45 -13.65 6.49
CA LEU A 194 -18.78 -14.32 5.24
C LEU A 194 -20.21 -14.91 5.25
N GLN A 195 -20.68 -15.42 6.40
CA GLN A 195 -22.08 -15.84 6.57
C GLN A 195 -23.05 -14.66 6.47
N GLU A 196 -22.74 -13.53 7.12
CA GLU A 196 -23.51 -12.28 7.01
C GLU A 196 -23.65 -11.86 5.54
N VAL A 197 -22.55 -11.83 4.79
CA VAL A 197 -22.53 -11.48 3.37
C VAL A 197 -23.37 -12.45 2.54
N LEU A 198 -23.29 -13.76 2.78
CA LEU A 198 -24.09 -14.78 2.06
C LEU A 198 -25.60 -14.64 2.27
N ALA A 199 -26.01 -14.09 3.42
CA ALA A 199 -27.41 -13.83 3.76
C ALA A 199 -27.98 -12.61 3.00
N THR A 200 -27.14 -11.80 2.36
CA THR A 200 -27.55 -10.64 1.56
C THR A 200 -27.64 -10.95 0.06
N THR A 201 -28.19 -10.00 -0.70
CA THR A 201 -28.19 -10.04 -2.17
C THR A 201 -26.80 -9.67 -2.69
N ILE A 202 -26.10 -10.63 -3.29
CA ILE A 202 -24.72 -10.46 -3.79
C ILE A 202 -24.58 -11.07 -5.20
N PRO A 203 -23.60 -10.60 -6.01
CA PRO A 203 -23.30 -11.20 -7.31
C PRO A 203 -22.96 -12.70 -7.20
N GLN A 204 -23.39 -13.50 -8.18
CA GLN A 204 -23.18 -14.95 -8.15
C GLN A 204 -21.69 -15.34 -8.09
N ARG A 205 -20.81 -14.55 -8.71
CA ARG A 205 -19.35 -14.75 -8.64
C ARG A 205 -18.83 -14.63 -7.20
N VAL A 206 -19.28 -13.62 -6.45
CA VAL A 206 -18.90 -13.41 -5.05
C VAL A 206 -19.39 -14.59 -4.20
N ARG A 207 -20.67 -14.96 -4.35
CA ARG A 207 -21.26 -16.12 -3.65
C ARG A 207 -20.47 -17.41 -3.87
N ARG A 208 -20.03 -17.67 -5.11
CA ARG A 208 -19.20 -18.84 -5.44
C ARG A 208 -17.83 -18.80 -4.76
N GLU A 209 -17.18 -17.64 -4.72
CA GLU A 209 -15.85 -17.52 -4.11
C GLU A 209 -15.91 -17.72 -2.59
N ILE A 210 -16.90 -17.10 -1.93
CA ILE A 210 -17.15 -17.35 -0.50
C ILE A 210 -17.44 -18.83 -0.25
N GLY A 211 -18.26 -19.46 -1.10
CA GLY A 211 -18.56 -20.88 -1.00
C GLY A 211 -17.30 -21.77 -1.01
N LYS A 212 -16.25 -21.43 -1.77
CA LYS A 212 -14.99 -22.18 -1.77
C LYS A 212 -14.17 -21.97 -0.49
N LEU A 213 -14.25 -20.80 0.12
CA LEU A 213 -13.51 -20.46 1.34
C LEU A 213 -14.11 -21.10 2.60
N MET A 214 -15.40 -21.44 2.56
CA MET A 214 -16.17 -21.94 3.70
C MET A 214 -16.25 -23.48 3.77
N VAL A 215 -15.56 -24.19 2.86
CA VAL A 215 -15.40 -25.65 2.87
C VAL A 215 -14.05 -26.01 3.48
#